data_AF-A0A948DZU3-F1
#
_entry.id   AF-A0A948DZU3-F1
#
_cell.length_a   1.000
_cell.length_b   1.000
_cell.length_c   1.000
_cell.angle_alpha   90.00
_cell.angle_beta   90.00
_cell.angle_gamma   90.00
#
_symmetry.space_group_name_H-M   'P 1'
#
loop_
_entity.id
_entity.type
_entity.pdbx_description
1 polymer ?
#
loop_
_entity_poly.entity_id
_entity_poly.type
_entity_poly.pdbx_seq_one_letter_code
_entity_poly.pdbx_strand_id
1 'polypeptide(L)'
;MKDPNPKVYSISYLGREIGVSINVIEFWLEEFEDIGFSCDTDGRLTESAWNLGKLIRRLIYEEGFTLRGAKRRLRDFDSNFLDTRFDMDINDDRVSEHLGVLKHEVEEMLELIKKFK
;
A
#
# COMPACT_ATOMS: atom_id res chain seq x y z
N MET A 1 -9.37 -2.50 26.55
CA MET A 1 -9.56 -1.99 25.17
C MET A 1 -8.61 -0.81 25.01
N LYS A 2 -7.71 -0.86 24.02
CA LYS A 2 -6.70 0.19 23.80
C LYS A 2 -7.31 1.15 22.79
N ASP A 3 -7.80 2.30 23.25
CA ASP A 3 -8.32 3.32 22.35
C ASP A 3 -7.28 3.64 21.27
N PRO A 4 -7.63 3.66 19.97
CA PRO A 4 -6.71 4.06 18.93
C PRO A 4 -6.31 5.51 19.22
N ASN A 5 -5.01 5.72 19.47
CA ASN A 5 -4.46 7.02 19.81
C ASN A 5 -4.77 7.99 18.65
N PRO A 6 -5.59 9.04 18.85
CA PRO A 6 -6.12 9.89 17.77
C PRO A 6 -5.04 10.61 16.97
N LYS A 7 -3.80 10.69 17.49
CA LYS A 7 -2.64 11.23 16.77
C LYS A 7 -2.20 10.36 15.60
N VAL A 8 -2.38 9.05 15.69
CA VAL A 8 -1.91 8.07 14.68
C VAL A 8 -2.64 8.22 13.36
N TYR A 9 -3.84 8.81 13.35
CA TYR A 9 -4.67 8.89 12.15
C TYR A 9 -4.88 10.31 11.63
N SER A 10 -4.01 11.25 12.01
CA SER A 10 -4.06 12.62 11.46
C SER A 10 -3.32 12.71 10.11
N ILE A 11 -3.79 13.56 9.19
CA ILE A 11 -3.13 13.79 7.88
C ILE A 11 -1.68 14.27 8.04
N SER A 12 -1.40 15.07 9.08
CA SER A 12 -0.06 15.55 9.38
C SER A 12 0.85 14.42 9.85
N TYR A 13 0.32 13.44 10.58
CA TYR A 13 1.07 12.27 10.99
C TYR A 13 1.29 11.34 9.79
N LEU A 14 0.28 11.14 8.91
CA LEU A 14 0.45 10.39 7.66
C LEU A 14 1.57 10.98 6.82
N GLY A 15 1.52 12.29 6.56
CA GLY A 15 2.53 12.98 5.77
C GLY A 15 3.95 12.81 6.33
N ARG A 16 4.13 12.90 7.65
CA ARG A 16 5.42 12.62 8.29
C ARG A 16 5.87 11.17 8.12
N GLU A 17 4.98 10.21 8.32
CA GLU A 17 5.31 8.78 8.22
C GLU A 17 5.69 8.39 6.79
N ILE A 18 4.95 8.89 5.81
CA ILE A 18 5.15 8.54 4.40
C ILE A 18 6.04 9.55 3.67
N GLY A 19 6.66 10.50 4.37
CA GLY A 19 7.60 11.47 3.81
C GLY A 19 7.00 12.40 2.75
N VAL A 20 5.73 12.77 2.89
CA VAL A 20 4.98 13.62 1.95
C VAL A 20 4.44 14.86 2.69
N SER A 21 4.50 16.03 2.04
CA SER A 21 4.00 17.26 2.66
C SER A 21 2.48 17.23 2.87
N ILE A 22 1.98 17.96 3.86
CA ILE A 22 0.55 18.00 4.17
C ILE A 22 -0.30 18.45 2.98
N ASN A 23 0.14 19.46 2.22
CA ASN A 23 -0.57 19.96 1.04
C ASN A 23 -0.75 18.89 -0.04
N VAL A 24 0.18 17.94 -0.15
CA VAL A 24 0.06 16.82 -1.10
C VAL A 24 -0.95 15.80 -0.61
N ILE A 25 -1.03 15.56 0.70
CA ILE A 25 -2.06 14.70 1.29
C ILE A 25 -3.46 15.32 1.11
N GLU A 26 -3.59 16.63 1.33
CA GLU A 26 -4.83 17.36 1.08
C GLU A 26 -5.24 17.27 -0.38
N PHE A 27 -4.30 17.46 -1.30
CA PHE A 27 -4.55 17.27 -2.72
C PHE A 27 -4.97 15.82 -3.05
N TRP A 28 -4.38 14.82 -2.39
CA TRP A 28 -4.80 13.43 -2.55
C TRP A 28 -6.20 13.16 -2.01
N LEU A 29 -6.63 13.82 -0.92
CA LEU A 29 -8.00 13.68 -0.41
C LEU A 29 -9.01 14.08 -1.49
N GLU A 30 -8.75 15.14 -2.25
CA GLU A 30 -9.59 15.55 -3.38
C GLU A 30 -9.48 14.56 -4.55
N GLU A 31 -8.25 14.21 -4.94
CA GLU A 31 -8.02 13.37 -6.13
C GLU A 31 -8.44 11.91 -5.96
N PHE A 32 -8.50 11.37 -4.74
CA PHE A 32 -8.80 9.96 -4.46
C PHE A 32 -10.03 9.77 -3.56
N GLU A 33 -10.86 10.81 -3.38
CA GLU A 33 -12.09 10.76 -2.57
C GLU A 33 -13.03 9.63 -3.01
N ASP A 34 -13.19 9.48 -4.32
CA ASP A 34 -14.07 8.51 -4.99
C ASP A 34 -13.62 7.05 -4.86
N ILE A 35 -12.41 6.81 -4.36
CA ILE A 35 -11.91 5.49 -3.99
C ILE A 35 -11.76 5.34 -2.45
N GLY A 36 -12.39 6.23 -1.69
CA GLY A 36 -12.47 6.15 -0.24
C GLY A 36 -11.27 6.71 0.51
N PHE A 37 -10.38 7.48 -0.14
CA PHE A 37 -9.35 8.23 0.57
C PHE A 37 -9.94 9.53 1.13
N SER A 38 -10.56 9.44 2.30
CA SER A 38 -11.23 10.56 2.95
C SER A 38 -11.02 10.55 4.46
N CYS A 39 -11.35 11.67 5.10
CA CYS A 39 -11.40 11.80 6.55
C CYS A 39 -12.82 11.54 7.08
N ASP A 40 -12.92 11.15 8.34
CA ASP A 40 -14.16 11.13 9.11
C ASP A 40 -14.63 12.55 9.47
N THR A 41 -15.76 12.63 10.19
CA THR A 41 -16.35 13.90 10.65
C THR A 41 -15.44 14.71 11.58
N ASP A 42 -14.48 14.06 12.24
CA ASP A 42 -13.51 14.70 13.14
C ASP A 42 -12.23 15.12 12.38
N GLY A 43 -12.19 14.94 11.06
CA GLY A 43 -11.04 15.25 10.22
C GLY A 43 -9.89 14.24 10.35
N ARG A 44 -10.17 13.01 10.81
CA ARG A 44 -9.19 11.93 10.94
C ARG A 44 -9.33 10.91 9.83
N LEU A 45 -8.21 10.32 9.41
CA LEU A 45 -8.22 9.21 8.47
C LEU A 45 -8.75 7.95 9.15
N THR A 46 -9.58 7.19 8.46
CA THR A 46 -9.88 5.81 8.89
C THR A 46 -8.64 4.92 8.70
N GLU A 47 -8.61 3.74 9.30
CA GLU A 47 -7.51 2.79 9.07
C GLU A 47 -7.40 2.38 7.58
N SER A 48 -8.53 2.26 6.88
CA SER A 48 -8.53 2.01 5.44
C SER A 48 -7.94 3.17 4.65
N ALA A 49 -8.38 4.41 4.91
CA ALA A 49 -7.83 5.60 4.26
C ALA A 49 -6.33 5.77 4.55
N TRP A 50 -5.91 5.49 5.78
CA TRP A 50 -4.51 5.48 6.19
C TRP A 50 -3.65 4.54 5.35
N ASN A 51 -4.08 3.28 5.21
CA ASN A 51 -3.39 2.29 4.40
C ASN A 51 -3.43 2.65 2.90
N LEU A 52 -4.54 3.23 2.44
CA LEU A 52 -4.67 3.72 1.07
C LEU A 52 -3.66 4.85 0.78
N GLY A 53 -3.45 5.77 1.70
CA GLY A 53 -2.42 6.82 1.58
C GLY A 53 -1.00 6.26 1.43
N LYS A 54 -0.67 5.17 2.14
CA LYS A 54 0.61 4.47 1.98
C LYS A 54 0.75 3.84 0.59
N LEU A 55 -0.31 3.22 0.09
CA LEU A 55 -0.35 2.63 -1.26
C LEU A 55 -0.20 3.71 -2.34
N ILE A 56 -0.90 4.84 -2.21
CA ILE A 56 -0.79 5.97 -3.14
C ILE A 56 0.66 6.47 -3.21
N ARG A 57 1.33 6.66 -2.06
CA ARG A 57 2.75 7.06 -2.03
C ARG A 57 3.62 6.07 -2.78
N ARG A 58 3.50 4.78 -2.49
CA ARG A 58 4.28 3.74 -3.17
C ARG A 58 4.06 3.79 -4.69
N LEU A 59 2.81 3.84 -5.15
CA LEU A 59 2.49 3.87 -6.57
C LEU A 59 3.13 5.08 -7.28
N ILE A 60 3.08 6.26 -6.67
CA ILE A 60 3.56 7.49 -7.30
C ILE A 60 5.09 7.61 -7.23
N TYR A 61 5.67 7.43 -6.04
CA TYR A 61 7.07 7.74 -5.79
C TYR A 61 8.02 6.56 -6.00
N GLU A 62 7.55 5.33 -5.79
CA GLU A 62 8.40 4.13 -5.88
C GLU A 62 8.17 3.41 -7.20
N GLU A 63 6.92 3.32 -7.67
CA GLU A 63 6.57 2.64 -8.93
C GLU A 63 6.44 3.62 -10.12
N GLY A 64 6.52 4.93 -9.89
CA GLY A 64 6.57 5.94 -10.95
C GLY A 64 5.25 6.16 -11.69
N PHE A 65 4.12 5.76 -11.13
CA PHE A 65 2.82 6.05 -11.73
C PHE A 65 2.48 7.55 -11.65
N THR A 66 1.82 8.05 -12.68
CA THR A 66 1.08 9.33 -12.56
C THR A 66 -0.09 9.17 -11.60
N LEU A 67 -0.62 10.27 -11.05
CA LEU A 67 -1.82 10.26 -10.20
C LEU A 67 -2.99 9.50 -10.85
N ARG A 68 -3.26 9.79 -12.13
CA ARG A 68 -4.30 9.11 -12.92
C ARG A 68 -4.03 7.62 -13.08
N GLY A 69 -2.76 7.24 -13.27
CA GLY A 69 -2.34 5.84 -13.37
C GLY A 69 -2.52 5.09 -12.05
N ALA A 70 -2.10 5.68 -10.94
CA ALA A 70 -2.28 5.13 -9.60
C ALA A 70 -3.77 4.96 -9.26
N LYS A 71 -4.59 5.98 -9.56
CA LYS A 71 -6.04 5.96 -9.33
C LYS A 71 -6.73 4.85 -10.12
N ARG A 72 -6.39 4.68 -11.40
CA ARG A 72 -6.91 3.56 -12.21
C ARG A 72 -6.51 2.22 -11.59
N ARG A 73 -5.23 2.04 -11.24
CA ARG A 73 -4.73 0.79 -10.64
C ARG A 73 -5.43 0.45 -9.32
N LEU A 74 -5.66 1.44 -8.46
CA LEU A 74 -6.36 1.23 -7.20
C LEU A 74 -7.84 0.84 -7.40
N ARG A 75 -8.53 1.44 -8.37
CA ARG A 75 -9.89 1.02 -8.74
C ARG A 75 -9.93 -0.41 -9.26
N ASP A 76 -8.98 -0.77 -10.12
CA ASP A 76 -8.89 -2.12 -10.68
C ASP A 76 -8.68 -3.15 -9.56
N PHE A 77 -7.89 -2.82 -8.53
CA PHE A 77 -7.73 -3.63 -7.31
C PHE A 77 -9.04 -3.79 -6.54
N ASP A 78 -9.86 -2.75 -6.42
CA ASP A 78 -11.13 -2.78 -5.69
C ASP A 78 -12.21 -3.58 -6.43
N SER A 79 -12.28 -3.43 -7.76
CA SER A 79 -13.14 -4.27 -8.62
C SER A 79 -12.70 -5.72 -8.64
N ASN A 80 -11.39 -5.98 -8.65
CA ASN A 80 -10.88 -7.33 -8.49
C ASN A 80 -11.14 -7.84 -7.06
N PHE A 81 -11.13 -7.02 -6.01
CA PHE A 81 -11.46 -7.48 -4.65
C PHE A 81 -12.92 -7.93 -4.51
N LEU A 82 -13.85 -7.36 -5.29
CA LEU A 82 -15.24 -7.79 -5.36
C LEU A 82 -15.43 -9.06 -6.20
N ASP A 83 -14.69 -9.22 -7.29
CA ASP A 83 -14.69 -10.48 -8.07
C ASP A 83 -13.97 -11.62 -7.30
N THR A 84 -12.93 -11.28 -6.55
CA THR A 84 -12.11 -12.24 -5.79
C THR A 84 -12.74 -12.60 -4.44
N ARG A 85 -13.73 -11.85 -3.94
CA ARG A 85 -14.53 -12.32 -2.79
C ARG A 85 -15.40 -13.53 -3.11
N PHE A 86 -15.56 -13.86 -4.38
CA PHE A 86 -16.10 -15.16 -4.79
C PHE A 86 -15.04 -16.25 -4.96
N ASP A 87 -13.71 -15.97 -4.88
CA ASP A 87 -12.67 -16.96 -5.21
C ASP A 87 -11.23 -16.83 -4.60
N MET A 88 -10.95 -16.02 -3.57
CA MET A 88 -9.66 -16.14 -2.82
C MET A 88 -9.85 -16.70 -1.42
N ASP A 89 -9.76 -18.03 -1.35
CA ASP A 89 -9.23 -18.74 -0.19
C ASP A 89 -7.73 -18.39 -0.08
N ILE A 90 -7.33 -17.71 1.00
CA ILE A 90 -5.90 -17.43 1.29
C ILE A 90 -5.28 -18.72 1.82
N ASN A 91 -5.11 -19.69 0.91
CA ASN A 91 -4.27 -20.86 1.04
C ASN A 91 -3.59 -21.06 -0.32
N ASP A 92 -2.85 -20.05 -0.75
CA ASP A 92 -2.13 -20.10 -2.02
C ASP A 92 -0.76 -20.75 -1.79
N ASP A 93 -0.75 -22.09 -1.82
CA ASP A 93 0.45 -22.92 -1.84
C ASP A 93 1.46 -22.47 -2.91
N ARG A 94 0.99 -21.80 -3.98
CA ARG A 94 1.81 -21.31 -5.09
C ARG A 94 2.59 -20.07 -4.67
N VAL A 95 2.04 -19.17 -3.85
CA VAL A 95 2.78 -18.01 -3.34
C VAL A 95 3.94 -18.49 -2.45
N SER A 96 3.70 -19.49 -1.61
CA SER A 96 4.75 -20.10 -0.76
C SER A 96 5.83 -20.80 -1.61
N GLU A 97 5.41 -21.52 -2.64
CA GLU A 97 6.31 -22.19 -3.59
C GLU A 97 7.21 -21.18 -4.34
N HIS A 98 6.64 -20.12 -4.90
CA HIS A 98 7.41 -19.11 -5.63
C HIS A 98 8.37 -18.33 -4.71
N LEU A 99 7.97 -18.06 -3.46
CA LEU A 99 8.85 -17.42 -2.48
C LEU A 99 10.02 -18.34 -2.09
N GLY A 100 9.77 -19.66 -2.01
CA GLY A 100 10.80 -20.68 -1.77
C GLY A 100 11.84 -20.75 -2.89
N VAL A 101 11.39 -20.73 -4.15
CA VAL A 101 12.28 -20.74 -5.32
C VAL A 101 13.17 -19.50 -5.34
N LEU A 102 12.59 -18.30 -5.17
CA LEU A 102 13.35 -17.05 -5.15
C LEU A 102 14.36 -17.01 -3.99
N LYS A 103 14.00 -17.53 -2.82
CA LYS A 103 14.91 -17.63 -1.68
C LYS A 103 16.10 -18.54 -2.01
N HIS A 104 15.86 -19.67 -2.65
CA HIS A 104 16.91 -20.63 -3.03
C HIS A 104 17.88 -20.02 -4.05
N GLU A 105 17.37 -19.35 -5.09
CA GLU A 105 18.21 -18.69 -6.09
C GLU A 105 19.13 -17.62 -5.49
N VAL A 106 18.62 -16.84 -4.53
CA VAL A 106 19.42 -15.84 -3.80
C VAL A 106 20.51 -16.49 -2.96
N GLU A 107 20.21 -17.59 -2.28
CA GLU A 107 21.19 -18.35 -1.50
C GLU A 107 22.32 -18.92 -2.39
N GLU A 108 21.97 -19.48 -3.56
CA GLU A 108 22.94 -19.98 -4.54
C GLU A 108 23.85 -18.87 -5.08
N MET A 109 23.28 -17.72 -5.43
CA MET A 109 24.05 -16.55 -5.90
C MET A 109 25.04 -16.07 -4.82
N LEU A 110 24.63 -16.04 -3.56
CA LEU A 110 25.50 -15.66 -2.45
C LEU A 110 26.63 -16.66 -2.23
N GLU A 111 26.38 -17.96 -2.35
CA GLU A 111 27.40 -19.00 -2.27
C GLU A 111 28.40 -18.93 -3.43
N LEU A 112 27.94 -18.61 -4.64
CA LEU A 112 28.83 -18.39 -5.78
C LEU A 112 29.77 -17.20 -5.53
N ILE A 113 29.23 -16.08 -5.05
CA ILE A 113 30.05 -14.89 -4.73
C ILE A 113 31.09 -15.19 -3.64
N LYS A 114 30.74 -16.01 -2.63
CA LYS A 114 31.70 -16.43 -1.59
C LYS A 114 32.85 -17.27 -2.15
N LYS A 115 32.63 -18.06 -3.22
CA LYS A 115 33.66 -18.91 -3.85
C LYS A 115 34.66 -18.15 -4.72
N PHE A 116 34.34 -16.92 -5.12
CA PHE A 116 35.23 -16.05 -5.90
C PHE A 116 36.02 -15.04 -5.03
N LYS A 117 35.89 -15.13 -3.70
CA LYS A 117 36.74 -14.44 -2.71
C LYS A 117 37.81 -15.37 -2.17
#